data_AF-A0A7L4LGG1-F1
#
_entry.id   AF-A0A7L4LGG1-F1
#
_cell.length_a   1.000
_cell.length_b   1.000
_cell.length_c   1.000
_cell.angle_alpha   90.00
_cell.angle_beta   90.00
_cell.angle_gamma   90.00
#
_symmetry.space_group_name_H-M   'P 1'
#
loop_
_entity.id
_entity.type
_entity.pdbx_description
1 polymer ?
#
loop_
_entity_poly.entity_id
_entity_poly.type
_entity_poly.pdbx_seq_one_letter_code
_entity_poly.pdbx_strand_id
1 'polypeptide(L)'
;GPGGGLGPEAEADPALLRASSPELARRLRGLALVRGGFVSEGEAVELLREVEPGLGRGRYQSDHWDRAITGYRETERGLRGAVGRALLLRLTPAFPPRRPPRPSAHVLDLLPGGRVGPHVDSVKFCGCTIAGVSLLSPSVLRLRSLQDPQDWLELLLEPGSLYVLRGAARYEFTHEILPDEESFFGGLRVPRGRRVALIFRNDPPG
;
A
#
# COMPACT_ATOMS: atom_id res chain seq x y z
N GLY A 1 10.05 21.60 -3.48
CA GLY A 1 10.78 21.41 -2.20
C GLY A 1 10.81 19.94 -1.88
N PRO A 2 11.83 19.43 -1.15
CA PRO A 2 11.85 18.02 -0.80
C PRO A 2 10.68 17.75 0.16
N GLY A 3 9.78 16.86 -0.23
CA GLY A 3 8.62 16.49 0.59
C GLY A 3 9.10 15.96 1.93
N GLY A 4 8.77 16.66 3.01
CA GLY A 4 9.09 16.25 4.38
C GLY A 4 8.60 14.84 4.67
N GLY A 5 9.40 14.05 5.38
CA GLY A 5 9.06 12.67 5.74
C GLY A 5 7.74 12.57 6.51
N LEU A 6 7.05 11.44 6.37
CA LEU A 6 5.84 11.15 7.14
C LEU A 6 6.26 10.73 8.56
N GLY A 7 6.39 11.70 9.47
CA GLY A 7 6.45 11.38 10.89
C GLY A 7 5.15 10.73 11.38
N PRO A 8 5.12 10.20 12.62
CA PRO A 8 3.90 9.68 13.23
C PRO A 8 2.74 10.70 13.27
N GLU A 9 3.06 11.99 13.19
CA GLU A 9 2.12 13.13 13.19
C GLU A 9 1.69 13.60 11.79
N ALA A 10 2.18 12.97 10.71
CA ALA A 10 1.84 13.43 9.37
C ALA A 10 0.35 13.25 9.07
N GLU A 11 -0.30 14.36 8.73
CA GLU A 11 -1.74 14.42 8.49
C GLU A 11 -2.08 13.70 7.18
N ALA A 12 -3.09 12.82 7.24
CA ALA A 12 -3.64 12.18 6.04
C ALA A 12 -4.28 13.24 5.14
N ASP A 13 -4.21 13.06 3.82
CA ASP A 13 -5.00 13.88 2.92
C ASP A 13 -6.48 13.51 3.07
N PRO A 14 -7.34 14.40 3.63
CA PRO A 14 -8.74 14.07 3.88
C PRO A 14 -9.52 13.85 2.58
N ALA A 15 -9.03 14.33 1.42
CA ALA A 15 -9.66 14.08 0.13
C ALA A 15 -9.44 12.64 -0.37
N LEU A 16 -8.43 11.94 0.15
CA LEU A 16 -8.03 10.60 -0.28
C LEU A 16 -8.49 9.49 0.68
N LEU A 17 -9.19 9.84 1.76
CA LEU A 17 -9.64 8.88 2.77
C LEU A 17 -11.13 9.05 3.06
N ARG A 18 -11.87 7.92 3.08
CA ARG A 18 -13.28 7.88 3.51
C ARG A 18 -13.47 6.79 4.55
N ALA A 19 -14.40 7.01 5.46
CA ALA A 19 -14.78 6.06 6.50
C ALA A 19 -16.30 5.86 6.49
N SER A 20 -16.75 4.70 6.95
CA SER A 20 -18.18 4.44 7.18
C SER A 20 -18.80 5.37 8.22
N SER A 21 -18.02 5.87 9.18
CA SER A 21 -18.46 6.82 10.22
C SER A 21 -17.34 7.79 10.65
N PRO A 22 -17.70 8.99 11.15
CA PRO A 22 -16.74 9.91 11.78
C PRO A 22 -16.03 9.32 13.01
N GLU A 23 -16.71 8.46 13.77
CA GLU A 23 -16.17 7.76 14.94
C GLU A 23 -15.03 6.84 14.52
N LEU A 24 -15.25 6.06 13.44
CA LEU A 24 -14.24 5.18 12.89
C LEU A 24 -13.04 5.98 12.34
N ALA A 25 -13.30 7.07 11.62
CA ALA A 25 -12.24 7.95 11.12
C ALA A 25 -11.38 8.52 12.26
N ARG A 26 -11.99 8.89 13.40
CA ARG A 26 -11.26 9.31 14.60
C ARG A 26 -10.47 8.16 15.23
N ARG A 27 -11.06 6.97 15.34
CA ARG A 27 -10.40 5.77 15.90
C ARG A 27 -9.16 5.36 15.10
N LEU A 28 -9.23 5.45 13.77
CA LEU A 28 -8.13 5.06 12.86
C LEU A 28 -7.20 6.22 12.49
N ARG A 29 -7.40 7.41 13.06
CA ARG A 29 -6.54 8.57 12.82
C ARG A 29 -5.10 8.23 13.20
N GLY A 30 -4.17 8.47 12.27
CA GLY A 30 -2.76 8.13 12.45
C GLY A 30 -2.43 6.65 12.30
N LEU A 31 -3.41 5.76 12.22
CA LEU A 31 -3.23 4.30 12.08
C LEU A 31 -3.39 3.84 10.63
N ALA A 32 -4.32 4.46 9.89
CA ALA A 32 -4.44 4.34 8.44
C ALA A 32 -4.23 5.71 7.81
N LEU A 33 -3.28 5.83 6.90
CA LEU A 33 -2.89 7.09 6.28
C LEU A 33 -2.70 6.90 4.78
N VAL A 34 -2.99 7.96 4.02
CA VAL A 34 -2.66 8.08 2.61
C VAL A 34 -2.15 9.50 2.34
N ARG A 35 -1.13 9.60 1.50
CA ARG A 35 -0.55 10.86 1.04
C ARG A 35 -0.33 10.81 -0.46
N GLY A 36 -1.01 11.71 -1.19
CA GLY A 36 -0.77 11.95 -2.61
C GLY A 36 0.59 12.59 -2.87
N GLY A 37 1.12 12.39 -4.09
CA GLY A 37 2.37 13.03 -4.53
C GLY A 37 3.59 12.75 -3.66
N PHE A 38 3.63 11.60 -2.96
CA PHE A 38 4.76 11.23 -2.13
C PHE A 38 6.01 10.93 -2.98
N VAL A 39 5.79 10.36 -4.15
CA VAL A 39 6.77 10.12 -5.21
C VAL A 39 6.36 10.93 -6.43
N SER A 40 7.30 11.67 -7.02
CA SER A 40 7.05 12.42 -8.25
C SER A 40 6.98 11.50 -9.47
N GLU A 41 6.43 11.98 -10.59
CA GLU A 41 6.38 11.19 -11.83
C GLU A 41 7.78 10.74 -12.29
N GLY A 42 8.78 11.63 -12.22
CA GLY A 42 10.17 11.29 -12.56
C GLY A 42 10.76 10.23 -11.63
N GLU A 43 10.48 10.32 -10.32
CA GLU A 43 10.89 9.29 -9.37
C GLU A 43 10.18 7.95 -9.64
N ALA A 44 8.89 7.98 -10.00
CA ALA A 44 8.11 6.79 -10.34
C ALA A 44 8.69 6.06 -11.56
N VAL A 45 9.12 6.80 -12.59
CA VAL A 45 9.79 6.23 -13.77
C VAL A 45 11.08 5.50 -13.39
N GLU A 46 11.92 6.12 -12.55
CA GLU A 46 13.19 5.50 -12.10
C GLU A 46 12.95 4.27 -11.23
N LEU A 47 11.98 4.32 -10.31
CA LEU A 47 11.60 3.17 -9.48
C LEU A 47 11.08 2.00 -10.33
N LEU A 48 10.25 2.29 -11.34
CA LEU A 48 9.76 1.27 -12.28
C LEU A 48 10.92 0.65 -13.05
N ARG A 49 11.82 1.46 -13.63
CA ARG A 49 13.03 0.96 -14.33
C ARG A 49 13.86 0.03 -13.46
N GLU A 50 13.96 0.32 -12.17
CA GLU A 50 14.71 -0.49 -11.22
C GLU A 50 14.06 -1.87 -10.93
N VAL A 51 12.72 -1.93 -10.81
CA VAL A 51 12.03 -3.17 -10.41
C VAL A 51 11.53 -4.02 -11.58
N GLU A 52 11.28 -3.41 -12.75
CA GLU A 52 10.72 -4.08 -13.94
C GLU A 52 11.53 -5.31 -14.40
N PRO A 53 12.89 -5.30 -14.43
CA PRO A 53 13.67 -6.49 -14.80
C PRO A 53 13.43 -7.68 -13.89
N GLY A 54 13.07 -7.43 -12.63
CA GLY A 54 12.73 -8.47 -11.66
C GLY A 54 11.35 -9.08 -11.90
N LEU A 55 10.39 -8.25 -12.29
CA LEU A 55 9.03 -8.66 -12.64
C LEU A 55 8.98 -9.39 -13.99
N GLY A 56 9.80 -8.98 -14.97
CA GLY A 56 9.86 -9.56 -16.32
C GLY A 56 10.18 -11.06 -16.37
N ARG A 57 10.75 -11.61 -15.30
CA ARG A 57 11.06 -13.05 -15.17
C ARG A 57 9.89 -13.87 -14.64
N GLY A 58 8.92 -13.23 -13.99
CA GLY A 58 7.72 -13.88 -13.45
C GLY A 58 6.58 -13.89 -14.46
N ARG A 59 5.86 -15.02 -14.53
CA ARG A 59 4.58 -15.09 -15.25
C ARG A 59 3.48 -14.54 -14.34
N TYR A 60 2.46 -13.94 -14.94
CA TYR A 60 1.24 -13.62 -14.20
C TYR A 60 0.58 -14.91 -13.71
N GLN A 61 0.24 -14.93 -12.43
CA GLN A 61 -0.41 -16.03 -11.74
C GLN A 61 -1.90 -15.75 -11.67
N SER A 62 -2.70 -16.77 -12.02
CA SER A 62 -4.16 -16.68 -11.95
C SER A 62 -4.68 -16.82 -10.53
N ASP A 63 -4.01 -17.58 -9.67
CA ASP A 63 -4.41 -17.82 -8.27
C ASP A 63 -3.19 -18.05 -7.34
N HIS A 64 -3.29 -17.57 -6.10
CA HIS A 64 -2.46 -17.99 -4.95
C HIS A 64 -3.18 -19.11 -4.17
N TRP A 65 -2.47 -19.90 -3.37
CA TRP A 65 -3.05 -21.05 -2.65
C TRP A 65 -4.12 -20.65 -1.61
N ASP A 66 -4.11 -19.41 -1.13
CA ASP A 66 -5.14 -18.83 -0.26
C ASP A 66 -6.17 -17.97 -1.03
N ARG A 67 -6.07 -17.89 -2.37
CA ARG A 67 -6.89 -17.05 -3.27
C ARG A 67 -6.89 -15.55 -2.95
N ALA A 68 -5.92 -15.05 -2.19
CA ALA A 68 -5.87 -13.64 -1.81
C ALA A 68 -5.45 -12.72 -2.95
N ILE A 69 -4.75 -13.19 -3.98
CA ILE A 69 -4.32 -12.35 -5.11
C ILE A 69 -4.54 -13.08 -6.45
N THR A 70 -5.10 -12.38 -7.43
CA THR A 70 -5.32 -12.90 -8.79
C THR A 70 -4.81 -11.92 -9.84
N GLY A 71 -4.32 -12.41 -10.98
CA GLY A 71 -3.86 -11.57 -12.09
C GLY A 71 -2.61 -10.76 -11.73
N TYR A 72 -1.67 -11.38 -11.02
CA TYR A 72 -0.50 -10.72 -10.44
C TYR A 72 0.81 -11.41 -10.78
N ARG A 73 1.92 -10.68 -10.69
CA ARG A 73 3.26 -11.23 -10.54
C ARG A 73 3.98 -10.43 -9.45
N GLU A 74 4.93 -11.07 -8.78
CA GLU A 74 5.61 -10.44 -7.65
C GLU A 74 7.08 -10.84 -7.55
N THR A 75 7.86 -10.01 -6.86
CA THR A 75 9.26 -10.27 -6.55
C THR A 75 9.67 -9.50 -5.30
N GLU A 76 10.64 -10.02 -4.56
CA GLU A 76 11.32 -9.28 -3.48
C GLU A 76 12.55 -8.57 -4.03
N ARG A 77 12.68 -7.26 -3.80
CA ARG A 77 13.76 -6.44 -4.37
C ARG A 77 14.31 -5.43 -3.38
N GLY A 78 15.62 -5.50 -3.13
CA GLY A 78 16.35 -4.40 -2.51
C GLY A 78 16.50 -3.24 -3.48
N LEU A 79 16.13 -2.04 -3.06
CA LEU A 79 16.26 -0.81 -3.84
C LEU A 79 17.67 -0.23 -3.68
N ARG A 80 18.46 -0.28 -4.74
CA ARG A 80 19.88 0.10 -4.81
C ARG A 80 20.10 1.42 -5.56
N GLY A 81 19.18 1.81 -6.43
CA GLY A 81 19.22 3.07 -7.17
C GLY A 81 19.16 4.29 -6.24
N ALA A 82 19.61 5.45 -6.73
CA ALA A 82 19.62 6.69 -5.94
C ALA A 82 18.20 7.06 -5.47
N VAL A 83 17.21 6.99 -6.38
CA VAL A 83 15.79 7.25 -6.07
C VAL A 83 15.23 6.22 -5.09
N GLY A 84 15.50 4.93 -5.30
CA GLY A 84 15.05 3.86 -4.42
C GLY A 84 15.60 3.97 -2.99
N ARG A 85 16.89 4.31 -2.85
CA ARG A 85 17.51 4.58 -1.53
C ARG A 85 16.93 5.83 -0.87
N ALA A 86 16.71 6.90 -1.63
CA ALA A 86 16.08 8.12 -1.12
C ALA A 86 14.63 7.86 -0.69
N LEU A 87 13.89 7.02 -1.42
CA LEU A 87 12.56 6.57 -1.04
C LEU A 87 12.59 5.82 0.30
N LEU A 88 13.51 4.87 0.49
CA LEU A 88 13.66 4.13 1.74
C LEU A 88 13.96 5.04 2.94
N LEU A 89 14.78 6.08 2.74
CA LEU A 89 15.04 7.09 3.77
C LEU A 89 13.78 7.92 4.08
N ARG A 90 13.04 8.36 3.06
CA ARG A 90 11.80 9.15 3.25
C ARG A 90 10.68 8.37 3.93
N LEU A 91 10.58 7.06 3.71
CA LEU A 91 9.54 6.21 4.32
C LEU A 91 9.90 5.75 5.73
N THR A 92 11.18 5.72 6.11
CA THR A 92 11.64 5.25 7.42
C THR A 92 10.90 5.87 8.61
N PRO A 93 10.60 7.19 8.64
CA PRO A 93 9.85 7.80 9.76
C PRO A 93 8.41 7.26 9.95
N ALA A 94 7.83 6.58 8.96
CA ALA A 94 6.53 5.94 9.10
C ALA A 94 6.58 4.68 9.98
N PHE A 95 7.78 4.11 10.17
CA PHE A 95 8.04 2.90 10.94
C PHE A 95 8.57 3.24 12.35
N PRO A 96 8.34 2.38 13.36
CA PRO A 96 8.93 2.56 14.67
C PRO A 96 10.47 2.56 14.60
N PRO A 97 11.18 3.45 15.33
CA PRO A 97 12.65 3.50 15.27
C PRO A 97 13.35 2.19 15.61
N ARG A 98 12.77 1.39 16.52
CA ARG A 98 13.30 0.07 16.92
C ARG A 98 12.96 -1.04 15.93
N ARG A 99 12.13 -0.77 14.93
CA ARG A 99 11.66 -1.72 13.91
C ARG A 99 11.56 -1.01 12.55
N PRO A 100 12.71 -0.62 11.98
CA PRO A 100 12.76 0.06 10.68
C PRO A 100 12.17 -0.82 9.57
N PRO A 101 11.85 -0.24 8.40
CA PRO A 101 11.46 -1.03 7.24
C PRO A 101 12.57 -2.01 6.85
N ARG A 102 12.18 -3.19 6.37
CA ARG A 102 13.11 -4.11 5.69
C ARG A 102 13.74 -3.42 4.48
N PRO A 103 15.00 -3.75 4.15
CA PRO A 103 15.70 -3.12 3.03
C PRO A 103 15.15 -3.54 1.66
N SER A 104 14.43 -4.66 1.61
CA SER A 104 13.75 -5.14 0.41
C SER A 104 12.28 -4.73 0.40
N ALA A 105 11.81 -4.28 -0.75
CA ALA A 105 10.40 -4.09 -1.03
C ALA A 105 9.81 -5.37 -1.63
N HIS A 106 8.61 -5.71 -1.18
CA HIS A 106 7.73 -6.61 -1.89
C HIS A 106 7.14 -5.84 -3.07
N VAL A 107 7.54 -6.22 -4.30
CA VAL A 107 7.05 -5.59 -5.54
C VAL A 107 5.90 -6.42 -6.06
N LEU A 108 4.70 -5.83 -6.07
CA LEU A 108 3.48 -6.47 -6.57
C LEU A 108 3.02 -5.77 -7.86
N ASP A 109 2.88 -6.51 -8.95
CA ASP A 109 2.43 -6.03 -10.25
C ASP A 109 1.11 -6.70 -10.62
N LEU A 110 0.05 -5.90 -10.74
CA LEU A 110 -1.31 -6.32 -11.02
C LEU A 110 -1.68 -5.93 -12.45
N LEU A 111 -2.31 -6.85 -13.17
CA LEU A 111 -3.03 -6.55 -14.41
C LEU A 111 -4.23 -5.62 -14.13
N PRO A 112 -4.82 -5.00 -15.18
CA PRO A 112 -6.07 -4.25 -15.04
C PRO A 112 -7.19 -5.03 -14.31
N GLY A 113 -7.37 -6.32 -14.64
CA GLY A 113 -8.31 -7.23 -13.96
C GLY A 113 -7.74 -7.90 -12.70
N GLY A 114 -6.51 -7.55 -12.28
CA GLY A 114 -5.88 -8.10 -11.10
C GLY A 114 -6.43 -7.47 -9.82
N ARG A 115 -6.58 -8.27 -8.76
CA ARG A 115 -7.11 -7.83 -7.46
C ARG A 115 -6.35 -8.48 -6.31
N VAL A 116 -6.48 -7.85 -5.16
CA VAL A 116 -6.05 -8.40 -3.87
C VAL A 116 -7.29 -8.48 -3.01
N GLY A 117 -7.75 -9.68 -2.66
CA GLY A 117 -8.91 -9.90 -1.81
C GLY A 117 -8.66 -9.55 -0.34
N PRO A 118 -9.74 -9.53 0.48
CA PRO A 118 -9.64 -9.17 1.90
C PRO A 118 -8.72 -10.12 2.66
N HIS A 119 -7.65 -9.59 3.23
CA HIS A 119 -6.72 -10.37 4.04
C HIS A 119 -6.04 -9.52 5.12
N VAL A 120 -5.41 -10.20 6.09
CA VAL A 120 -4.51 -9.59 7.07
C VAL A 120 -3.12 -10.18 6.86
N ASP A 121 -2.11 -9.31 6.71
CA ASP A 121 -0.73 -9.75 6.56
C ASP A 121 -0.30 -10.61 7.76
N SER A 122 0.38 -11.73 7.48
CA SER A 122 0.79 -12.70 8.51
C SER A 122 1.60 -12.04 9.62
N VAL A 123 1.14 -12.18 10.87
CA VAL A 123 1.84 -11.66 12.06
C VAL A 123 3.18 -12.37 12.31
N LYS A 124 3.40 -13.54 11.69
CA LYS A 124 4.67 -14.27 11.77
C LYS A 124 5.77 -13.67 10.89
N PHE A 125 5.38 -12.94 9.83
CA PHE A 125 6.32 -12.45 8.81
C PHE A 125 6.25 -10.94 8.59
N CYS A 126 5.23 -10.25 9.11
CA CYS A 126 5.04 -8.82 9.00
C CYS A 126 4.82 -8.23 10.39
N GLY A 127 5.64 -7.25 10.77
CA GLY A 127 5.53 -6.52 12.02
C GLY A 127 4.36 -5.54 12.04
N CYS A 128 4.52 -4.46 12.79
CA CYS A 128 3.43 -3.55 13.13
C CYS A 128 3.15 -2.45 12.10
N THR A 129 3.88 -2.41 10.99
CA THR A 129 3.71 -1.36 9.97
C THR A 129 3.87 -1.92 8.57
N ILE A 130 2.92 -1.55 7.71
CA ILE A 130 2.94 -1.75 6.27
C ILE A 130 2.93 -0.37 5.63
N ALA A 131 3.83 -0.13 4.68
CA ALA A 131 3.86 1.10 3.90
C ALA A 131 3.94 0.74 2.42
N GLY A 132 3.06 1.26 1.58
CA GLY A 132 3.04 0.92 0.16
C GLY A 132 2.99 2.15 -0.74
N VAL A 133 3.90 2.19 -1.72
CA VAL A 133 3.90 3.20 -2.77
C VAL A 133 3.17 2.64 -3.99
N SER A 134 2.20 3.38 -4.51
CA SER A 134 1.42 2.97 -5.70
C SER A 134 1.96 3.64 -6.96
N LEU A 135 2.11 2.89 -8.04
CA LEU A 135 2.65 3.34 -9.33
C LEU A 135 1.72 2.94 -10.48
N LEU A 136 1.88 3.60 -11.63
CA LEU A 136 1.18 3.39 -12.90
C LEU A 136 -0.31 3.78 -12.95
N SER A 137 -1.18 3.14 -12.17
CA SER A 137 -2.63 3.39 -12.23
C SER A 137 -3.25 3.52 -10.85
N PRO A 138 -4.35 4.31 -10.73
CA PRO A 138 -5.04 4.47 -9.47
C PRO A 138 -5.75 3.18 -9.05
N SER A 139 -6.02 3.06 -7.75
CA SER A 139 -6.81 1.98 -7.19
C SER A 139 -7.44 2.40 -5.87
N VAL A 140 -8.42 1.64 -5.40
CA VAL A 140 -8.99 1.83 -4.07
C VAL A 140 -8.52 0.71 -3.17
N LEU A 141 -7.88 1.07 -2.05
CA LEU A 141 -7.60 0.14 -0.96
C LEU A 141 -8.74 0.25 0.04
N ARG A 142 -9.43 -0.86 0.30
CA ARG A 142 -10.48 -0.91 1.31
C ARG A 142 -9.99 -1.68 2.54
N LEU A 143 -10.25 -1.12 3.71
CA LEU A 143 -10.14 -1.77 5.00
C LEU A 143 -11.54 -2.17 5.47
N ARG A 144 -11.70 -3.39 5.98
CA ARG A 144 -12.96 -3.83 6.62
C ARG A 144 -12.66 -4.47 7.97
N SER A 145 -13.39 -4.07 9.01
CA SER A 145 -13.15 -4.60 10.35
C SER A 145 -13.42 -6.10 10.41
N LEU A 146 -12.58 -6.81 11.16
CA LEU A 146 -12.78 -8.22 11.49
C LEU A 146 -13.92 -8.43 12.50
N GLN A 147 -14.32 -7.37 13.22
CA GLN A 147 -15.34 -7.43 14.27
C GLN A 147 -16.70 -6.95 13.78
N ASP A 148 -16.73 -5.83 13.04
CA ASP A 148 -17.96 -5.25 12.50
C ASP A 148 -17.85 -5.01 10.98
N PRO A 149 -18.49 -5.82 10.14
CA PRO A 149 -18.44 -5.65 8.68
C PRO A 149 -18.98 -4.31 8.15
N GLN A 150 -19.71 -3.54 8.97
CA GLN A 150 -20.16 -2.18 8.66
C GLN A 150 -19.06 -1.13 8.84
N ASP A 151 -18.02 -1.45 9.63
CA ASP A 151 -16.85 -0.61 9.81
C ASP A 151 -15.88 -0.80 8.65
N TRP A 152 -15.78 0.23 7.80
CA TRP A 152 -14.86 0.24 6.67
C TRP A 152 -14.15 1.58 6.49
N LEU A 153 -12.96 1.52 5.91
CA LEU A 153 -12.18 2.67 5.47
C LEU A 153 -11.78 2.47 4.01
N GLU A 154 -11.81 3.50 3.19
CA GLU A 154 -11.33 3.48 1.82
C GLU A 154 -10.23 4.53 1.64
N LEU A 155 -9.13 4.11 1.00
CA LEU A 155 -8.02 4.98 0.62
C LEU A 155 -7.93 5.03 -0.90
N LEU A 156 -8.00 6.23 -1.47
CA LEU A 156 -7.71 6.45 -2.89
C LEU A 156 -6.20 6.45 -3.10
N LEU A 157 -5.71 5.42 -3.78
CA LEU A 157 -4.29 5.22 -4.06
C LEU A 157 -3.98 5.67 -5.48
N GLU A 158 -3.70 6.96 -5.64
CA GLU A 158 -3.24 7.53 -6.92
C GLU A 158 -1.79 7.10 -7.25
N PRO A 159 -1.35 7.12 -8.52
CA PRO A 159 0.05 6.97 -8.86
C PRO A 159 0.93 8.00 -8.11
N GLY A 160 2.02 7.52 -7.51
CA GLY A 160 2.91 8.32 -6.68
C GLY A 160 2.45 8.49 -5.22
N SER A 161 1.28 7.96 -4.84
CA SER A 161 0.81 7.99 -3.45
C SER A 161 1.53 6.99 -2.56
N LEU A 162 1.59 7.30 -1.26
CA LEU A 162 2.00 6.39 -0.20
C LEU A 162 0.82 6.14 0.73
N TYR A 163 0.53 4.88 1.03
CA TYR A 163 -0.32 4.50 2.15
C TYR A 163 0.49 3.88 3.29
N VAL A 164 -0.01 4.05 4.52
CA VAL A 164 0.58 3.43 5.73
C VAL A 164 -0.54 2.81 6.55
N LEU A 165 -0.35 1.54 6.93
CA LEU A 165 -1.23 0.80 7.85
C LEU A 165 -0.41 0.37 9.07
N ARG A 166 -0.88 0.72 10.27
CA ARG A 166 -0.26 0.35 11.56
C ARG A 166 -1.29 0.23 12.67
N GLY A 167 -0.91 -0.42 13.78
CA GLY A 167 -1.80 -0.62 14.91
C GLY A 167 -3.10 -1.33 14.49
N ALA A 168 -4.24 -0.86 14.98
CA ALA A 168 -5.56 -1.45 14.67
C ALA A 168 -5.81 -1.60 13.17
N ALA A 169 -5.43 -0.61 12.34
CA ALA A 169 -5.62 -0.69 10.88
C ALA A 169 -4.85 -1.85 10.21
N ARG A 170 -3.77 -2.34 10.82
CA ARG A 170 -2.96 -3.46 10.31
C ARG A 170 -3.38 -4.81 10.89
N TYR A 171 -4.00 -4.85 12.07
CA TYR A 171 -4.27 -6.08 12.81
C TYR A 171 -5.76 -6.42 12.91
N GLU A 172 -6.63 -5.42 13.01
CA GLU A 172 -8.07 -5.58 13.28
C GLU A 172 -8.93 -5.39 12.03
N PHE A 173 -8.31 -5.04 10.90
CA PHE A 173 -8.96 -4.81 9.63
C PHE A 173 -8.30 -5.68 8.56
N THR A 174 -9.12 -6.33 7.74
CA THR A 174 -8.64 -6.82 6.44
C THR A 174 -8.29 -5.64 5.56
N HIS A 175 -7.44 -5.87 4.56
CA HIS A 175 -7.19 -4.94 3.49
C HIS A 175 -7.30 -5.63 2.14
N GLU A 176 -7.80 -4.91 1.15
CA GLU A 176 -8.02 -5.39 -0.22
C GLU A 176 -7.77 -4.27 -1.24
N ILE A 177 -7.41 -4.65 -2.47
CA ILE A 177 -7.39 -3.75 -3.63
C ILE A 177 -8.58 -4.13 -4.51
N LEU A 178 -9.56 -3.22 -4.60
CA LEU A 178 -10.85 -3.51 -5.23
C LEU A 178 -10.70 -3.85 -6.73
N PRO A 179 -11.42 -4.87 -7.23
CA PRO A 179 -11.47 -5.17 -8.66
C PRO A 179 -12.17 -4.04 -9.44
N ASP A 180 -11.99 -3.99 -10.77
CA ASP A 180 -12.46 -2.86 -11.59
C ASP A 180 -13.98 -2.66 -11.53
N GLU A 181 -14.75 -3.73 -11.35
CA GLU A 181 -16.21 -3.71 -11.24
C GLU A 181 -16.68 -3.04 -9.94
N GLU A 182 -15.86 -3.09 -8.88
CA GLU A 182 -16.17 -2.55 -7.54
C GLU A 182 -15.31 -1.33 -7.17
N SER A 183 -14.39 -0.92 -8.05
CA SER A 183 -13.44 0.17 -7.81
C SER A 183 -14.13 1.53 -7.88
N PHE A 184 -14.71 1.93 -6.75
CA PHE A 184 -15.34 3.23 -6.54
C PHE A 184 -14.77 3.89 -5.30
N PHE A 185 -14.63 5.21 -5.34
CA PHE A 185 -14.24 6.03 -4.21
C PHE A 185 -15.20 7.20 -4.07
N GLY A 186 -15.97 7.23 -2.98
CA GLY A 186 -16.99 8.27 -2.77
C GLY A 186 -18.09 8.29 -3.85
N GLY A 187 -18.41 7.12 -4.42
CA GLY A 187 -19.38 6.98 -5.52
C GLY A 187 -18.82 7.27 -6.91
N LEU A 188 -17.58 7.76 -7.02
CA LEU A 188 -16.91 7.99 -8.30
C LEU A 188 -16.14 6.74 -8.72
N ARG A 189 -16.32 6.31 -9.97
CA ARG A 189 -15.58 5.17 -10.53
C ARG A 189 -14.09 5.51 -10.59
N VAL A 190 -13.24 4.59 -10.15
CA VAL A 190 -11.78 4.64 -10.26
C VAL A 190 -11.35 3.52 -11.21
N PRO A 191 -11.19 3.79 -12.52
CA PRO A 191 -10.85 2.76 -13.49
C PRO A 191 -9.51 2.10 -13.17
N ARG A 192 -9.48 0.77 -13.17
CA ARG A 192 -8.26 0.00 -12.92
C ARG A 192 -7.43 -0.12 -14.20
N GLY A 193 -6.12 0.06 -14.05
CA GLY A 193 -5.11 -0.27 -15.05
C GLY A 193 -4.09 -1.25 -14.50
N ARG A 194 -2.99 -1.45 -15.24
CA ARG A 194 -1.82 -2.12 -14.68
C ARG A 194 -1.31 -1.31 -13.49
N ARG A 195 -1.11 -1.94 -12.34
CA ARG A 195 -0.69 -1.27 -11.11
C ARG A 195 0.54 -1.97 -10.56
N VAL A 196 1.60 -1.22 -10.29
CA VAL A 196 2.76 -1.71 -9.55
C VAL A 196 2.76 -1.08 -8.17
N ALA A 197 3.00 -1.87 -7.13
CA ALA A 197 3.16 -1.41 -5.77
C ALA A 197 4.50 -1.84 -5.18
N LEU A 198 5.17 -0.92 -4.50
CA LEU A 198 6.36 -1.20 -3.69
C LEU A 198 5.93 -1.23 -2.22
N ILE A 199 5.88 -2.41 -1.63
CA ILE A 199 5.34 -2.64 -0.29
C ILE A 199 6.49 -2.93 0.67
N PHE A 200 6.59 -2.11 1.71
CA PHE A 200 7.59 -2.18 2.76
C PHE A 200 6.94 -2.62 4.07
N ARG A 201 7.63 -3.52 4.77
CA ARG A 201 7.20 -4.10 6.05
C ARG A 201 8.37 -4.08 7.02
N ASN A 202 8.10 -4.11 8.32
CA ASN A 202 9.13 -4.35 9.33
C ASN A 202 9.05 -5.78 9.91
N ASP A 203 10.07 -6.15 10.68
CA ASP A 203 10.10 -7.44 11.35
C ASP A 203 9.10 -7.53 12.52
N PRO A 204 8.48 -8.70 12.73
CA PRO A 204 7.59 -8.92 13.87
C PRO A 204 8.33 -8.74 15.21
N PRO A 205 7.60 -8.47 16.31
CA PRO A 205 8.17 -8.64 17.63
C PRO A 205 8.76 -10.03 17.78
N GLY A 206 10.06 -10.06 18.09
CA GLY A 206 10.75 -11.27 18.53
C GLY A 206 10.32 -11.64 19.93
#